data_AF-A0A8C0LH17-F1
#
_entry.id   AF-A0A8C0LH17-F1
#
_cell.length_a   1.000
_cell.length_b   1.000
_cell.length_c   1.000
_cell.angle_alpha   90.00
_cell.angle_beta   90.00
_cell.angle_gamma   90.00
#
_symmetry.space_group_name_H-M   'P 1'
#
loop_
_entity.id
_entity.type
_entity.pdbx_description
1 polymer ?
#
loop_
_entity_poly.entity_id
_entity_poly.type
_entity_poly.pdbx_seq_one_letter_code
_entity_poly.pdbx_strand_id
1 'polypeptide(L)'
;MKSNYHMITGLFHSDVTVVYQNGLPVISVRLPSRRERCQFTLKPISDSVGVFLRQLQEEDRGIDRVAIYSPDGVRVAASTGIDLLLLDDFKLVINDLTYHVRPPKRDLLSHENAATLNDVKTLVQQLYTTLCIEQHQLNKERELIERLEDLKEQLAPLEKVRIEISRKAEKRTTLVLWGGLAYMATQFGILARLTWWEYSWDIMEPVTYFITYGSAMAMYAYFVMTRQEYVYPEARDRQYLLFFHKGAKKSRFDLEKYNQLKDAIAQAEMDLKRLRDPLQVHLPLRQIGEKD
;
A
#
# COMPACT_ATOMS: atom_id res chain seq x y z
N MET A 1 -28.32 14.34 73.42
CA MET A 1 -28.21 13.21 72.49
C MET A 1 -27.89 13.76 71.10
N LYS A 2 -26.91 13.14 70.45
CA LYS A 2 -26.32 13.47 69.14
C LYS A 2 -27.37 13.66 68.03
N SER A 3 -27.11 14.56 67.08
CA SER A 3 -26.86 14.11 65.69
C SER A 3 -26.17 15.22 64.87
N ASN A 4 -24.89 14.96 64.56
CA ASN A 4 -24.13 15.63 63.52
C ASN A 4 -24.53 15.02 62.18
N TYR A 5 -24.90 15.84 61.20
CA TYR A 5 -24.76 15.46 59.79
C TYR A 5 -23.72 16.37 59.14
N HIS A 6 -22.54 15.78 58.97
CA HIS A 6 -21.41 16.34 58.25
C HIS A 6 -21.82 16.66 56.80
N MET A 7 -21.76 17.94 56.41
CA MET A 7 -21.55 18.33 55.03
C MET A 7 -20.15 17.87 54.64
N ILE A 8 -20.07 16.81 53.82
CA ILE A 8 -18.83 16.45 53.13
C ILE A 8 -18.70 17.43 51.96
N THR A 9 -17.99 18.52 52.20
CA THR A 9 -17.47 19.39 51.14
C THR A 9 -16.37 18.62 50.42
N GLY A 10 -16.66 18.17 49.19
CA GLY A 10 -15.65 17.60 48.30
C GLY A 10 -14.57 18.63 48.00
N LEU A 11 -13.33 18.31 48.38
CA LEU A 11 -12.12 19.08 48.06
C LEU A 11 -11.85 18.97 46.55
N PHE A 12 -12.22 19.99 45.78
CA PHE A 12 -11.81 20.13 44.37
C PHE A 12 -10.32 20.49 44.30
N HIS A 13 -9.44 19.50 44.15
CA HIS A 13 -8.04 19.71 43.75
C HIS A 13 -7.98 19.96 42.24
N SER A 14 -8.08 21.21 41.80
CA SER A 14 -7.89 21.61 40.40
C SER A 14 -6.40 21.67 40.05
N ASP A 15 -5.77 20.49 39.94
CA ASP A 15 -4.32 20.34 39.66
C ASP A 15 -3.98 20.20 38.16
N VAL A 16 -4.97 19.95 37.31
CA VAL A 16 -4.79 19.79 35.86
C VAL A 16 -5.27 21.03 35.12
N THR A 17 -4.38 21.63 34.32
CA THR A 17 -4.67 22.86 33.58
C THR A 17 -4.26 22.74 32.13
N VAL A 18 -5.04 23.34 31.23
CA VAL A 18 -4.71 23.42 29.79
C VAL A 18 -4.43 24.87 29.46
N VAL A 19 -3.31 25.14 28.79
CA VAL A 19 -2.92 26.48 28.35
C VAL A 19 -2.46 26.40 26.91
N TYR A 20 -2.83 27.38 26.08
CA TYR A 20 -2.29 27.48 24.72
C TYR A 20 -0.95 28.20 24.73
N GLN A 21 0.11 27.50 24.34
CA GLN A 21 1.44 28.09 24.10
C GLN A 21 1.76 27.93 22.62
N ASN A 22 2.09 29.04 21.93
CA ASN A 22 2.36 29.05 20.49
C ASN A 22 1.24 28.40 19.63
N GLY A 23 -0.01 28.51 20.08
CA GLY A 23 -1.17 27.93 19.38
C GLY A 23 -1.36 26.42 19.58
N LEU A 24 -0.51 25.76 20.37
CA LEU A 24 -0.65 24.35 20.75
C LEU A 24 -1.15 24.24 22.19
N PRO A 25 -2.11 23.32 22.48
CA PRO A 25 -2.54 23.04 23.83
C PRO A 25 -1.45 22.32 24.61
N VAL A 26 -1.10 22.89 25.76
CA VAL A 26 -0.18 22.33 26.74
C VAL A 26 -0.99 21.91 27.96
N ILE A 27 -1.09 20.60 28.20
CA ILE A 27 -1.79 20.03 29.34
C ILE A 27 -0.79 19.79 30.46
N SER A 28 -0.94 20.50 31.57
CA SER A 28 -0.14 20.30 32.77
C SER A 28 -0.86 19.33 33.70
N VAL A 29 -0.29 18.14 33.90
CA VAL A 29 -0.84 17.06 34.73
C VAL A 29 0.14 16.77 35.88
N ARG A 30 -0.37 16.53 37.09
CA ARG A 30 0.45 16.04 38.19
C ARG A 30 0.53 14.52 38.13
N LEU A 31 1.74 13.98 38.00
CA LEU A 31 1.98 12.53 37.88
C LEU A 31 1.97 11.86 39.27
N PRO A 32 1.37 10.67 39.42
CA PRO A 32 1.13 10.05 40.73
C PRO A 32 2.42 9.55 41.41
N SER A 33 3.40 9.02 40.68
CA SER A 33 4.57 8.38 41.29
C SER A 33 5.54 9.40 41.89
N ARG A 34 5.89 10.43 41.12
CA ARG A 34 6.88 11.45 41.51
C ARG A 34 6.26 12.70 42.15
N ARG A 35 4.92 12.84 42.07
CA ARG A 35 4.14 14.00 42.55
C ARG A 35 4.62 15.34 41.97
N GLU A 36 5.28 15.31 40.81
CA GLU A 36 5.70 16.49 40.07
C GLU A 36 4.67 16.83 38.97
N ARG A 37 4.69 18.09 38.49
CA ARG A 37 3.86 18.51 37.37
C ARG A 37 4.62 18.27 36.07
N CYS A 38 4.06 17.47 35.18
CA CYS A 38 4.56 17.27 33.84
C CYS A 38 3.65 17.98 32.85
N GLN A 39 4.22 18.54 31.79
CA GLN A 39 3.50 19.26 30.75
C GLN A 39 3.57 18.49 29.43
N PHE A 40 2.42 18.29 28.80
CA PHE A 40 2.29 17.58 27.53
C PHE A 40 1.83 18.56 26.45
N THR A 41 2.65 18.72 25.42
CA THR A 41 2.30 19.54 24.25
C THR A 41 1.66 18.64 23.19
N LEU A 42 0.42 18.91 22.84
CA LEU A 42 -0.34 18.10 21.89
C LEU A 42 -0.56 18.85 20.58
N LYS A 43 -0.58 18.12 19.47
CA LYS A 43 -0.94 18.63 18.14
C LYS A 43 -2.42 18.40 17.91
N PRO A 44 -3.28 19.44 17.91
CA PRO A 44 -4.74 19.25 17.88
C PRO A 44 -5.26 18.42 16.69
N ILE A 45 -4.56 18.48 15.55
CA ILE A 45 -4.97 17.85 14.29
C ILE A 45 -4.32 16.46 14.09
N SER A 46 -3.07 16.29 14.51
CA SER A 46 -2.32 15.05 14.27
C SER A 46 -2.45 14.05 15.40
N ASP A 47 -2.58 14.54 16.64
CA ASP A 47 -2.66 13.69 17.81
C ASP A 47 -4.10 13.36 18.15
N SER A 48 -4.30 12.16 18.69
CA SER A 48 -5.57 11.69 19.23
C SER A 48 -5.46 11.48 20.74
N VAL A 49 -6.60 11.37 21.39
CA VAL A 49 -6.70 11.03 22.82
C VAL A 49 -5.89 9.79 23.18
N GLY A 50 -5.88 8.77 22.31
CA GLY A 50 -5.12 7.54 22.52
C GLY A 50 -3.61 7.74 22.48
N VAL A 51 -3.12 8.67 21.66
CA VAL A 51 -1.70 9.04 21.63
C VAL A 51 -1.34 9.76 22.93
N PHE A 52 -2.15 10.73 23.36
CA PHE A 52 -1.94 11.45 24.62
C PHE A 52 -1.95 10.52 25.83
N LEU A 53 -2.93 9.62 25.93
CA LEU A 53 -3.02 8.67 27.05
C LEU A 53 -1.82 7.72 27.09
N ARG A 54 -1.32 7.30 25.93
CA ARG A 54 -0.12 6.46 25.83
C ARG A 54 1.12 7.22 26.29
N GLN A 55 1.29 8.47 25.86
CA GLN A 55 2.40 9.33 26.34
C GLN A 55 2.35 9.49 27.85
N LEU A 56 1.17 9.66 28.43
CA LEU A 56 0.98 9.80 29.87
C LEU A 56 1.38 8.51 30.62
N GLN A 57 1.04 7.34 30.08
CA GLN A 57 1.45 6.03 30.63
C GLN A 57 2.95 5.73 30.44
N GLU A 58 3.55 6.17 29.34
CA GLU A 58 4.98 6.00 29.07
C GLU A 58 5.84 6.89 29.98
N GLU A 59 5.36 8.10 30.28
CA GLU A 59 6.05 9.06 31.15
C GLU A 59 6.07 8.63 32.63
N ASP A 60 4.95 8.09 33.13
CA ASP A 60 4.87 7.54 34.49
C ASP A 60 4.35 6.11 34.48
N ARG A 61 5.28 5.16 34.67
CA ARG A 61 4.99 3.72 34.77
C ARG A 61 4.14 3.32 35.97
N GLY A 62 3.89 4.22 36.92
CA GLY A 62 2.94 3.99 38.02
C GLY A 62 1.47 4.23 37.65
N ILE A 63 1.19 4.54 36.37
CA ILE A 63 -0.17 4.75 35.86
C ILE A 63 -0.66 3.46 35.20
N ASP A 64 -1.37 2.66 35.98
CA ASP A 64 -1.96 1.40 35.53
C ASP A 64 -3.24 1.63 34.72
N ARG A 65 -4.03 2.64 35.11
CA ARG A 65 -5.33 2.93 34.49
C ARG A 65 -5.45 4.41 34.16
N VAL A 66 -5.60 4.73 32.88
CA VAL A 66 -5.91 6.10 32.43
C VAL A 66 -7.06 6.10 31.44
N ALA A 67 -7.98 7.05 31.58
CA ALA A 67 -9.10 7.22 30.64
C ALA A 67 -9.66 8.63 30.68
N ILE A 68 -10.27 9.04 29.57
CA ILE A 68 -10.97 10.33 29.45
C ILE A 68 -12.48 10.13 29.41
N TYR A 69 -13.10 10.83 30.35
CA TYR A 69 -14.49 11.14 30.66
C TYR A 69 -15.11 12.30 29.88
N SER A 70 -16.23 12.14 29.18
CA SER A 70 -17.16 13.28 28.99
C SER A 70 -17.69 13.74 30.37
N PRO A 71 -18.12 15.00 30.54
CA PRO A 71 -18.77 15.49 31.75
C PRO A 71 -19.97 14.62 32.16
N ASP A 72 -20.66 14.03 31.19
CA ASP A 72 -21.80 13.12 31.40
C ASP A 72 -21.39 11.71 31.88
N GLY A 73 -20.09 11.42 31.97
CA GLY A 73 -19.55 10.13 32.40
C GLY A 73 -19.38 9.10 31.27
N VAL A 74 -19.62 9.48 30.03
CA VAL A 74 -19.38 8.62 28.85
C VAL A 74 -17.90 8.62 28.47
N ARG A 75 -17.30 7.44 28.31
CA ARG A 75 -15.89 7.30 27.93
C ARG A 75 -15.63 7.81 26.51
N VAL A 76 -14.65 8.69 26.36
CA VAL A 76 -14.19 9.18 25.05
C VAL A 76 -13.31 8.14 24.36
N ALA A 77 -13.49 7.97 23.05
CA ALA A 77 -12.75 7.00 22.27
C ALA A 77 -11.27 7.38 22.11
N ALA A 78 -10.39 6.38 22.00
CA ALA A 78 -8.96 6.61 21.81
C ALA A 78 -8.62 7.28 20.46
N SER A 79 -9.48 7.15 19.45
CA SER A 79 -9.30 7.79 18.14
C SER A 79 -9.85 9.22 18.05
N THR A 80 -10.47 9.75 19.11
CA THR A 80 -10.98 11.12 19.11
C THR A 80 -9.84 12.12 18.97
N GLY A 81 -10.00 13.11 18.08
CA GLY A 81 -9.05 14.20 17.90
C GLY A 81 -8.95 15.08 19.15
N ILE A 82 -7.74 15.60 19.42
CA ILE A 82 -7.52 16.48 20.57
C ILE A 82 -8.24 17.83 20.38
N ASP A 83 -8.37 18.31 19.15
CA ASP A 83 -9.17 19.49 18.81
C ASP A 83 -10.64 19.35 19.25
N LEU A 84 -11.27 18.21 18.99
CA LEU A 84 -12.66 17.90 19.38
C LEU A 84 -12.80 17.76 20.89
N LEU A 85 -11.83 17.11 21.56
CA LEU A 85 -11.85 16.96 23.01
C LEU A 85 -11.77 18.31 23.73
N LEU A 86 -10.99 19.25 23.21
CA LEU A 86 -10.75 20.56 23.85
C LEU A 86 -11.86 21.59 23.61
N LEU A 87 -12.92 21.24 22.87
CA LEU A 87 -14.10 22.10 22.70
C LEU A 87 -14.90 22.24 24.00
N ASP A 88 -15.00 21.13 24.74
CA ASP A 88 -15.80 21.01 25.95
C ASP A 88 -14.95 20.63 27.16
N ASP A 89 -15.50 20.83 28.35
CA ASP A 89 -14.91 20.32 29.58
C ASP A 89 -14.84 18.79 29.56
N PHE A 90 -13.86 18.18 30.21
CA PHE A 90 -13.75 16.72 30.29
C PHE A 90 -13.14 16.27 31.63
N LYS A 91 -13.34 14.98 31.97
CA LYS A 91 -12.80 14.35 33.18
C LYS A 91 -11.62 13.46 32.80
N LEU A 92 -10.43 13.75 33.30
CA LEU A 92 -9.25 12.90 33.16
C LEU A 92 -9.13 12.00 34.39
N VAL A 93 -9.22 10.69 34.20
CA VAL A 93 -9.06 9.71 35.28
C VAL A 93 -7.68 9.09 35.19
N ILE A 94 -6.91 9.19 36.27
CA ILE A 94 -5.58 8.59 36.45
C ILE A 94 -5.64 7.73 37.71
N ASN A 95 -5.53 6.41 37.55
CA ASN A 95 -5.73 5.41 38.60
C ASN A 95 -7.07 5.64 39.32
N ASP A 96 -7.02 6.04 40.58
CA ASP A 96 -8.20 6.31 41.42
C ASP A 96 -8.55 7.80 41.52
N LEU A 97 -7.77 8.68 40.88
CA LEU A 97 -7.96 10.12 40.91
C LEU A 97 -8.70 10.60 39.66
N THR A 98 -9.73 11.41 39.85
CA THR A 98 -10.48 12.04 38.76
C THR A 98 -10.25 13.55 38.77
N TYR A 99 -9.66 14.05 37.68
CA TYR A 99 -9.40 15.47 37.47
C TYR A 99 -10.44 16.06 36.53
N HIS A 100 -11.05 17.17 36.93
CA HIS A 100 -11.95 17.92 36.06
C HIS A 100 -11.17 18.99 35.30
N VAL A 101 -11.04 18.82 33.99
CA VAL A 101 -10.26 19.69 33.12
C VAL A 101 -11.20 20.64 32.40
N ARG A 102 -10.91 21.94 32.50
CA ARG A 102 -11.65 23.01 31.82
C ARG A 102 -10.73 23.67 30.80
N PRO A 103 -10.80 23.31 29.51
CA PRO A 103 -9.94 23.91 28.50
C PRO A 103 -10.32 25.38 28.28
N PRO A 104 -9.36 26.27 28.02
CA PRO A 104 -9.64 27.65 27.66
C PRO A 104 -10.35 27.67 26.31
N LYS A 105 -11.49 28.37 26.23
CA LYS A 105 -12.22 28.55 24.97
C LYS A 105 -11.32 29.28 23.98
N ARG A 106 -11.16 28.70 22.78
CA ARG A 106 -10.29 29.25 21.75
C ARG A 106 -10.94 30.51 21.17
N ASP A 107 -10.25 31.64 21.29
CA ASP A 107 -10.70 32.87 20.63
C ASP A 107 -10.67 32.68 19.11
N LEU A 108 -11.81 32.94 18.47
CA LEU A 108 -11.90 33.01 17.02
C LEU A 108 -11.17 34.27 16.58
N LEU A 109 -9.98 34.12 15.99
CA LEU A 109 -9.29 35.22 15.33
C LEU A 109 -10.20 35.80 14.24
N SER A 110 -10.21 37.13 14.09
CA SER A 110 -10.89 37.81 12.99
C SER A 110 -10.45 37.21 11.64
N HIS A 111 -11.40 36.99 10.74
CA HIS A 111 -11.19 36.29 9.46
C HIS A 111 -10.07 36.92 8.60
N GLU A 112 -9.89 38.24 8.69
CA GLU A 112 -8.82 38.98 7.98
C GLU A 112 -7.41 38.67 8.53
N ASN A 113 -7.28 38.55 9.85
CA ASN A 113 -6.02 38.21 10.51
C ASN A 113 -5.67 36.73 10.31
N ALA A 114 -6.67 35.87 10.12
CA ALA A 114 -6.47 34.45 9.83
C ALA A 114 -5.91 34.22 8.41
N ALA A 115 -6.37 35.00 7.42
CA ALA A 115 -5.87 34.91 6.04
C ALA A 115 -4.40 35.32 5.95
N THR A 116 -4.05 36.48 6.49
CA THR A 116 -2.66 36.99 6.50
C THR A 116 -1.69 36.06 7.26
N LEU A 117 -2.11 35.49 8.39
CA LEU A 117 -1.31 34.48 9.11
C LEU A 117 -1.13 33.18 8.33
N ASN A 118 -2.13 32.77 7.54
CA ASN A 118 -1.99 31.58 6.69
C ASN A 118 -0.98 31.83 5.58
N ASP A 119 -0.95 33.02 4.97
CA ASP A 119 0.04 33.36 3.95
C ASP A 119 1.48 33.38 4.52
N VAL A 120 1.64 33.88 5.75
CA VAL A 120 2.95 33.80 6.44
C VAL A 120 3.33 32.35 6.72
N LYS A 121 2.38 31.51 7.17
CA LYS A 121 2.64 30.09 7.40
C LYS A 121 3.03 29.35 6.13
N THR A 122 2.36 29.61 5.01
CA THR A 122 2.70 28.97 3.73
C THR A 122 4.09 29.39 3.27
N LEU A 123 4.47 30.66 3.44
CA LEU A 123 5.81 31.14 3.12
C LEU A 123 6.90 30.51 4.01
N VAL A 124 6.66 30.43 5.32
CA VAL A 124 7.58 29.76 6.27
C VAL A 124 7.68 28.27 5.95
N GLN A 125 6.57 27.61 5.64
CA GLN A 125 6.57 26.21 5.22
C GLN A 125 7.34 26.02 3.91
N GLN A 126 7.18 26.91 2.93
CA GLN A 126 7.92 26.88 1.68
C GLN A 126 9.42 27.03 1.93
N LEU A 127 9.85 27.97 2.77
CA LEU A 127 11.26 28.13 3.17
C LEU A 127 11.80 26.90 3.90
N TYR A 128 11.05 26.35 4.86
CA TYR A 128 11.43 25.15 5.59
C TYR A 128 11.58 23.96 4.65
N THR A 129 10.66 23.79 3.69
CA THR A 129 10.80 22.77 2.65
C THR A 129 12.06 23.01 1.84
N THR A 130 12.32 24.22 1.31
CA THR A 130 13.54 24.50 0.53
C THR A 130 14.83 24.19 1.30
N LEU A 131 14.89 24.54 2.58
CA LEU A 131 16.08 24.32 3.40
C LEU A 131 16.28 22.87 3.82
N CYS A 132 15.20 22.09 3.95
CA CYS A 132 15.27 20.68 4.36
C CYS A 132 15.10 19.68 3.20
N ILE A 133 14.80 20.14 1.98
CA ILE A 133 14.56 19.29 0.80
C ILE A 133 15.78 18.43 0.49
N GLU A 134 16.99 18.99 0.47
CA GLU A 134 18.19 18.24 0.07
C GLU A 134 18.45 17.04 1.00
N GLN A 135 18.41 17.26 2.31
CA GLN A 135 18.61 16.18 3.29
C GLN A 135 17.47 15.16 3.24
N HIS A 136 16.23 15.60 3.05
CA HIS A 136 15.09 14.70 2.92
C HIS A 136 15.18 13.85 1.64
N GLN A 137 15.59 14.43 0.52
CA GLN A 137 15.77 13.73 -0.75
C GLN A 137 16.89 12.70 -0.65
N LEU A 138 18.03 13.04 -0.06
CA LEU A 138 19.14 12.10 0.16
C LEU A 138 18.73 10.92 1.06
N ASN A 139 18.00 11.19 2.13
CA ASN A 139 17.52 10.13 3.01
C ASN A 139 16.51 9.21 2.29
N LYS A 140 15.59 9.81 1.52
CA LYS A 140 14.58 9.07 0.76
C LYS A 140 15.18 8.26 -0.38
N GLU A 141 16.21 8.77 -1.05
CA GLU A 141 16.98 8.04 -2.06
C GLU A 141 17.63 6.80 -1.45
N ARG A 142 18.29 6.95 -0.29
CA ARG A 142 18.90 5.82 0.43
C ARG A 142 17.87 4.76 0.82
N GLU A 143 16.74 5.19 1.37
CA GLU A 143 15.64 4.28 1.74
C GLU A 143 15.09 3.54 0.51
N LEU A 144 14.90 4.23 -0.62
CA LEU A 144 14.46 3.62 -1.87
C LEU A 144 15.48 2.61 -2.41
N ILE A 145 16.79 2.94 -2.36
CA ILE A 145 17.85 2.02 -2.79
C ILE A 145 17.87 0.77 -1.91
N GLU A 146 17.85 0.93 -0.58
CA GLU A 146 17.85 -0.19 0.37
C GLU A 146 16.64 -1.10 0.15
N ARG A 147 15.45 -0.52 0.02
CA ARG A 147 14.22 -1.26 -0.27
C ARG A 147 14.30 -2.01 -1.60
N LEU A 148 14.91 -1.41 -2.61
CA LEU A 148 15.05 -2.00 -3.94
C LEU A 148 16.03 -3.19 -3.90
N GLU A 149 17.13 -3.05 -3.16
CA GLU A 149 18.09 -4.15 -2.92
C GLU A 149 17.42 -5.33 -2.20
N ASP A 150 16.68 -5.08 -1.11
CA ASP A 150 15.92 -6.12 -0.38
C ASP A 150 14.89 -6.81 -1.30
N LEU A 151 14.10 -6.04 -2.06
CA LEU A 151 13.14 -6.61 -3.00
C LEU A 151 13.82 -7.45 -4.10
N LYS A 152 14.99 -7.02 -4.62
CA LYS A 152 15.76 -7.78 -5.60
C LYS A 152 16.33 -9.06 -5.01
N GLU A 153 16.79 -9.03 -3.76
CA GLU A 153 17.28 -10.21 -3.05
C GLU A 153 16.16 -11.23 -2.84
N GLN A 154 14.97 -10.78 -2.41
CA GLN A 154 13.79 -11.63 -2.27
C GLN A 154 13.31 -12.21 -3.62
N LEU A 155 13.45 -11.45 -4.71
CA LEU A 155 13.08 -11.90 -6.05
C LEU A 155 14.04 -12.95 -6.63
N ALA A 156 15.33 -12.88 -6.31
CA ALA A 156 16.37 -13.74 -6.87
C ALA A 156 16.06 -15.27 -6.79
N PRO A 157 15.63 -15.84 -5.66
CA PRO A 157 15.26 -17.26 -5.61
C PRO A 157 14.01 -17.59 -6.44
N LEU A 158 13.01 -16.70 -6.47
CA LEU A 158 11.81 -16.92 -7.28
C LEU A 158 12.11 -16.84 -8.78
N GLU A 159 13.00 -15.94 -9.21
CA GLU A 159 13.42 -15.80 -10.60
C GLU A 159 14.11 -17.07 -11.10
N LYS A 160 14.96 -17.71 -10.28
CA LYS A 160 15.62 -18.99 -10.64
C LYS A 160 14.59 -20.08 -10.95
N VAL A 161 13.58 -20.22 -10.10
CA VAL A 161 12.51 -21.21 -10.29
C VAL A 161 11.66 -20.87 -11.51
N ARG A 162 11.32 -19.59 -11.70
CA ARG A 162 10.58 -19.10 -12.87
C ARG A 162 11.32 -19.37 -14.18
N ILE A 163 12.63 -19.14 -14.23
CA ILE A 163 13.48 -19.45 -15.39
C ILE A 163 13.49 -20.94 -15.68
N GLU A 164 13.55 -21.79 -14.66
CA GLU A 164 13.50 -23.24 -14.85
C GLU A 164 12.15 -23.71 -15.45
N ILE A 165 11.04 -23.19 -14.92
CA ILE A 165 9.69 -23.48 -15.43
C ILE A 165 9.54 -22.96 -16.86
N SER A 166 10.00 -21.73 -17.12
CA SER A 166 10.02 -21.12 -18.45
C SER A 166 10.77 -21.99 -19.45
N ARG A 167 11.98 -22.45 -19.11
CA ARG A 167 12.80 -23.33 -19.95
C ARG A 167 12.10 -24.66 -20.25
N LYS A 168 11.42 -25.25 -19.25
CA LYS A 168 10.64 -26.49 -19.44
C LYS A 168 9.43 -26.26 -20.35
N ALA A 169 8.71 -25.15 -20.18
CA ALA A 169 7.56 -24.78 -21.01
C ALA A 169 7.98 -24.49 -22.46
N GLU A 170 9.09 -23.76 -22.64
CA GLU A 170 9.64 -23.46 -23.96
C GLU A 170 10.05 -24.75 -24.70
N LYS A 171 10.81 -25.65 -24.05
CA LYS A 171 11.18 -26.95 -24.67
C LYS A 171 9.96 -27.75 -25.13
N ARG A 172 8.89 -27.77 -24.34
CA ARG A 172 7.63 -28.46 -24.70
C ARG A 172 6.92 -27.78 -25.86
N THR A 173 6.88 -26.45 -25.85
CA THR A 173 6.27 -25.67 -26.93
C THR A 173 7.03 -25.89 -28.24
N THR A 174 8.36 -25.82 -28.20
CA THR A 174 9.22 -26.08 -29.35
C THR A 174 9.05 -27.51 -29.87
N LEU A 175 8.93 -28.51 -29.00
CA LEU A 175 8.64 -29.88 -29.41
C LEU A 175 7.31 -29.98 -30.15
N VAL A 176 6.25 -29.31 -29.67
CA VAL A 176 4.95 -29.26 -30.35
C VAL A 176 5.05 -28.58 -31.71
N LEU A 177 5.81 -27.49 -31.82
CA LEU A 177 6.04 -26.80 -33.10
C LEU A 177 6.76 -27.70 -34.12
N TRP A 178 7.84 -28.37 -33.70
CA TRP A 178 8.52 -29.36 -34.54
C TRP A 178 7.63 -30.55 -34.88
N GLY A 179 6.77 -30.97 -33.95
CA GLY A 179 5.74 -31.98 -34.20
C GLY A 179 4.73 -31.55 -35.27
N GLY A 180 4.33 -30.28 -35.27
CA GLY A 180 3.49 -29.69 -36.32
C GLY A 180 4.17 -29.72 -37.68
N LEU A 181 5.47 -29.38 -37.74
CA LEU A 181 6.25 -29.50 -38.98
C LEU A 181 6.35 -30.96 -39.47
N ALA A 182 6.63 -31.90 -38.57
CA ALA A 182 6.70 -33.32 -38.89
C ALA A 182 5.35 -33.86 -39.39
N TYR A 183 4.24 -33.42 -38.80
CA TYR A 183 2.89 -33.73 -39.27
C TYR A 183 2.67 -33.23 -40.70
N MET A 184 2.99 -31.96 -40.98
CA MET A 184 2.83 -31.37 -42.33
C MET A 184 3.71 -32.08 -43.37
N ALA A 185 4.95 -32.44 -43.00
CA ALA A 185 5.86 -33.19 -43.86
C ALA A 185 5.35 -34.61 -44.16
N THR A 186 4.81 -35.30 -43.14
CA THR A 186 4.21 -36.64 -43.29
C THR A 186 2.96 -36.58 -44.14
N GLN A 187 2.09 -35.58 -43.93
CA GLN A 187 0.90 -35.34 -44.75
C GLN A 187 1.29 -35.17 -46.22
N PHE A 188 2.31 -34.35 -46.51
CA PHE A 188 2.81 -34.16 -47.86
C PHE A 188 3.39 -35.45 -48.47
N GLY A 189 4.21 -36.19 -47.72
CA GLY A 189 4.82 -37.43 -48.18
C GLY A 189 3.80 -38.53 -48.49
N ILE A 190 2.77 -38.68 -47.66
CA ILE A 190 1.68 -39.64 -47.89
C ILE A 190 0.91 -39.27 -49.17
N LEU A 191 0.55 -37.99 -49.32
CA LEU A 191 -0.16 -37.52 -50.52
C LEU A 191 0.70 -37.70 -51.78
N ALA A 192 1.99 -37.40 -51.72
CA ALA A 192 2.93 -37.60 -52.82
C ALA A 192 3.02 -39.08 -53.24
N ARG A 193 3.16 -39.98 -52.26
CA ARG A 193 3.27 -41.42 -52.52
C ARG A 193 1.98 -42.01 -53.09
N LEU A 194 0.83 -41.57 -52.60
CA LEU A 194 -0.49 -41.99 -53.10
C LEU A 194 -0.76 -41.45 -54.51
N THR A 195 -0.35 -40.21 -54.79
CA THR A 195 -0.63 -39.52 -56.06
C THR A 195 0.21 -40.00 -57.24
N TRP A 196 1.45 -40.41 -56.99
CA TRP A 196 2.34 -40.80 -58.08
C TRP A 196 2.36 -42.30 -58.30
N TRP A 197 2.43 -43.11 -57.23
CA TRP A 197 2.72 -44.54 -57.35
C TRP A 197 1.49 -45.44 -57.17
N GLU A 198 0.53 -45.11 -56.29
CA GLU A 198 -0.64 -45.98 -56.02
C GLU A 198 -1.89 -45.61 -56.81
N TYR A 199 -2.20 -44.31 -56.86
CA TYR A 199 -3.41 -43.76 -57.47
C TYR A 199 -3.04 -42.68 -58.48
N SER A 200 -3.99 -42.34 -59.37
CA SER A 200 -3.85 -41.19 -60.26
C SER A 200 -4.36 -39.91 -59.59
N TRP A 201 -3.93 -38.75 -60.11
CA TRP A 201 -4.33 -37.43 -59.62
C TRP A 201 -5.86 -37.25 -59.53
N ASP A 202 -6.60 -37.77 -60.50
CA ASP A 202 -8.07 -37.68 -60.60
C ASP A 202 -8.80 -38.26 -59.37
N ILE A 203 -8.24 -39.28 -58.72
CA ILE A 203 -8.81 -39.88 -57.49
C ILE A 203 -8.38 -39.10 -56.24
N MET A 204 -7.19 -38.49 -56.24
CA MET A 204 -6.62 -37.78 -55.09
C MET A 204 -7.08 -36.32 -54.99
N GLU A 205 -7.50 -35.71 -56.09
CA GLU A 205 -8.02 -34.34 -56.14
C GLU A 205 -9.10 -34.05 -55.08
N PRO A 206 -10.23 -34.80 -55.00
CA PRO A 206 -11.25 -34.55 -53.99
C PRO A 206 -10.75 -34.76 -52.56
N VAL A 207 -9.80 -35.68 -52.34
CA VAL A 207 -9.22 -35.94 -51.01
C VAL A 207 -8.42 -34.72 -50.52
N THR A 208 -7.56 -34.16 -51.38
CA THR A 208 -6.77 -32.97 -51.02
C THR A 208 -7.63 -31.74 -50.78
N TYR A 209 -8.74 -31.60 -51.52
CA TYR A 209 -9.73 -30.57 -51.29
C TYR A 209 -10.38 -30.70 -49.91
N PHE A 210 -10.85 -31.89 -49.53
CA PHE A 210 -11.44 -32.12 -48.21
C PHE A 210 -10.45 -31.92 -47.06
N ILE A 211 -9.17 -32.29 -47.24
CA ILE A 211 -8.13 -32.02 -46.24
C ILE A 211 -7.92 -30.51 -46.05
N THR A 212 -7.87 -29.75 -47.15
CA THR A 212 -7.70 -28.29 -47.12
C THR A 212 -8.91 -27.60 -46.48
N TYR A 213 -10.12 -28.02 -46.84
CA TYR A 213 -11.33 -27.48 -46.22
C TYR A 213 -11.44 -27.88 -44.74
N GLY A 214 -11.03 -29.11 -44.40
CA GLY A 214 -10.97 -29.60 -43.02
C GLY A 214 -9.97 -28.82 -42.15
N SER A 215 -8.80 -28.46 -42.69
CA SER A 215 -7.83 -27.63 -41.96
C SER A 215 -8.35 -26.19 -41.76
N ALA A 216 -9.01 -25.61 -42.77
CA ALA A 216 -9.69 -24.33 -42.64
C ALA A 216 -10.78 -24.35 -41.56
N MET A 217 -11.60 -25.41 -41.53
CA MET A 217 -12.61 -25.62 -40.49
C MET A 217 -11.97 -25.78 -39.10
N ALA A 218 -10.83 -26.47 -38.98
CA ALA A 218 -10.10 -26.59 -37.71
C ALA A 218 -9.53 -25.24 -37.22
N MET A 219 -8.99 -24.42 -38.13
CA MET A 219 -8.54 -23.05 -37.83
C MET A 219 -9.70 -22.16 -37.37
N TYR A 220 -10.88 -22.29 -38.01
CA TYR A 220 -12.08 -21.57 -37.57
C TYR A 220 -12.60 -22.08 -36.21
N ALA A 221 -12.60 -23.39 -35.98
CA ALA A 221 -12.97 -23.97 -34.69
C ALA A 221 -12.04 -23.48 -33.57
N TYR A 222 -10.73 -23.37 -33.84
CA TYR A 222 -9.77 -22.76 -32.92
C TYR A 222 -10.14 -21.31 -32.59
N PHE A 223 -10.50 -20.51 -33.59
CA PHE A 223 -10.96 -19.14 -33.39
C PHE A 223 -12.20 -19.08 -32.50
N VAL A 224 -13.21 -19.92 -32.75
CA VAL A 224 -14.43 -19.97 -31.92
C VAL A 224 -14.10 -20.33 -30.46
N MET A 225 -13.19 -21.28 -30.24
CA MET A 225 -12.80 -21.72 -28.90
C MET A 225 -11.95 -20.71 -28.13
N THR A 226 -11.06 -20.00 -28.83
CA THR A 226 -10.03 -19.14 -28.19
C THR A 226 -10.28 -17.65 -28.34
N ARG A 227 -11.22 -17.26 -29.21
CA ARG A 227 -11.51 -15.88 -29.66
C ARG A 227 -10.29 -15.17 -30.27
N GLN A 228 -9.35 -15.93 -30.82
CA GLN A 228 -8.13 -15.44 -31.45
C GLN A 228 -7.92 -16.16 -32.78
N GLU A 229 -7.52 -15.43 -33.81
CA GLU A 229 -7.21 -16.02 -35.11
C GLU A 229 -6.03 -16.98 -34.99
N TYR A 230 -5.96 -18.00 -35.84
CA TYR A 230 -4.85 -18.95 -35.82
C TYR A 230 -3.61 -18.33 -36.49
N VAL A 231 -2.90 -17.49 -35.75
CA VAL A 231 -1.64 -16.87 -36.16
C VAL A 231 -0.49 -17.55 -35.43
N TYR A 232 0.52 -18.06 -36.15
CA TYR A 232 1.55 -18.94 -35.57
C TYR A 232 2.27 -18.39 -34.33
N PRO A 233 2.73 -17.10 -34.30
CA PRO A 233 3.35 -16.53 -33.11
C PRO A 233 2.40 -16.50 -31.90
N GLU A 234 1.16 -16.08 -32.10
CA GLU A 234 0.17 -15.93 -31.02
C GLU A 234 -0.31 -17.30 -30.50
N ALA A 235 -0.54 -18.26 -31.40
CA ALA A 235 -0.89 -19.63 -31.04
C ALA A 235 0.26 -20.31 -30.27
N ARG A 236 1.52 -20.05 -30.67
CA ARG A 236 2.71 -20.51 -29.94
C ARG A 236 2.75 -19.91 -28.53
N ASP A 237 2.60 -18.60 -28.40
CA ASP A 237 2.70 -17.92 -27.11
C ASP A 237 1.59 -18.35 -26.16
N ARG A 238 0.37 -18.55 -26.68
CA ARG A 238 -0.74 -19.14 -25.93
C ARG A 238 -0.40 -20.55 -25.43
N GLN A 239 0.13 -21.41 -26.31
CA GLN A 239 0.50 -22.77 -25.93
C GLN A 239 1.64 -22.80 -24.90
N TYR A 240 2.61 -21.89 -25.05
CA TYR A 240 3.66 -21.67 -24.06
C TYR A 240 3.08 -21.26 -22.71
N LEU A 241 2.17 -20.28 -22.67
CA LEU A 241 1.51 -19.83 -21.44
C LEU A 241 0.76 -20.97 -20.76
N LEU A 242 0.01 -21.79 -21.50
CA LEU A 242 -0.68 -22.96 -20.95
C LEU A 242 0.31 -23.94 -20.31
N PHE A 243 1.43 -24.24 -20.97
CA PHE A 243 2.47 -25.11 -20.41
C PHE A 243 3.18 -24.48 -19.21
N PHE A 244 3.40 -23.17 -19.25
CA PHE A 244 4.03 -22.41 -18.17
C PHE A 244 3.15 -22.41 -16.92
N HIS A 245 1.87 -22.03 -17.02
CA HIS A 245 0.93 -22.04 -15.88
C HIS A 245 0.72 -23.45 -15.33
N LYS A 246 0.63 -24.47 -16.20
CA LYS A 246 0.56 -25.87 -15.76
C LYS A 246 1.83 -26.31 -15.05
N GLY A 247 3.00 -25.86 -15.51
CA GLY A 247 4.29 -26.09 -14.89
C GLY A 247 4.44 -25.39 -13.53
N ALA A 248 4.04 -24.12 -13.45
CA ALA A 248 4.06 -23.31 -12.23
C ALA A 248 3.13 -23.90 -11.17
N LYS A 249 1.91 -24.29 -11.54
CA LYS A 249 0.96 -24.96 -10.64
C LYS A 249 1.51 -26.28 -10.11
N LYS A 250 2.20 -27.06 -10.95
CA LYS A 250 2.84 -28.32 -10.53
C LYS A 250 4.00 -28.09 -9.55
N SER A 251 4.77 -27.01 -9.75
CA SER A 251 5.88 -26.64 -8.89
C SER A 251 5.46 -25.91 -7.61
N ARG A 252 4.16 -25.68 -7.38
CA ARG A 252 3.61 -24.82 -6.31
C ARG A 252 4.29 -23.45 -6.26
N PHE A 253 4.65 -22.92 -7.43
CA PHE A 253 5.27 -21.61 -7.54
C PHE A 253 4.18 -20.53 -7.36
N ASP A 254 4.40 -19.64 -6.39
CA ASP A 254 3.50 -18.52 -6.14
C ASP A 254 3.75 -17.41 -7.17
N LEU A 255 2.99 -17.48 -8.28
CA LEU A 255 3.07 -16.52 -9.37
C LEU A 255 2.56 -15.13 -8.94
N GLU A 256 1.61 -15.09 -8.01
CA GLU A 256 1.00 -13.85 -7.52
C GLU A 256 2.01 -13.05 -6.70
N LYS A 257 2.68 -13.71 -5.74
CA LYS A 257 3.77 -13.09 -4.99
C LYS A 257 4.91 -12.62 -5.88
N TYR A 258 5.26 -13.38 -6.92
CA TYR A 258 6.28 -12.97 -7.88
C TYR A 258 5.90 -11.70 -8.65
N ASN A 259 4.64 -11.61 -9.12
CA ASN A 259 4.14 -10.42 -9.81
C ASN A 259 4.13 -9.21 -8.87
N GLN A 260 3.63 -9.36 -7.64
CA GLN A 260 3.64 -8.29 -6.64
C GLN A 260 5.06 -7.78 -6.34
N LEU A 261 6.04 -8.68 -6.22
CA LEU A 261 7.45 -8.30 -6.06
C LEU A 261 7.99 -7.55 -7.28
N LYS A 262 7.66 -8.00 -8.50
CA LYS A 262 8.04 -7.31 -9.74
C LYS A 262 7.43 -5.91 -9.83
N ASP A 263 6.16 -5.77 -9.48
CA ASP A 263 5.45 -4.49 -9.50
C ASP A 263 6.02 -3.55 -8.44
N ALA A 264 6.32 -4.05 -7.24
CA ALA A 264 6.97 -3.28 -6.19
C ALA A 264 8.37 -2.79 -6.59
N ILE A 265 9.17 -3.63 -7.27
CA ILE A 265 10.48 -3.24 -7.81
C ILE A 265 10.31 -2.18 -8.90
N ALA A 266 9.38 -2.37 -9.83
CA ALA A 266 9.13 -1.41 -10.90
C ALA A 266 8.69 -0.05 -10.34
N GLN A 267 7.82 -0.06 -9.32
CA GLN A 267 7.39 1.15 -8.62
C GLN A 267 8.56 1.85 -7.92
N ALA A 268 9.38 1.11 -7.16
CA ALA A 268 10.55 1.66 -6.48
C ALA A 268 11.59 2.22 -7.48
N GLU A 269 11.82 1.52 -8.61
CA GLU A 269 12.71 1.98 -9.69
C GLU A 269 12.17 3.26 -10.36
N MET A 270 10.85 3.34 -10.58
CA MET A 270 10.21 4.55 -11.11
C MET A 270 10.32 5.73 -10.13
N ASP A 271 10.11 5.49 -8.84
CA ASP A 271 10.19 6.54 -7.82
C ASP A 271 11.63 7.04 -7.62
N LEU A 272 12.62 6.13 -7.65
CA LEU A 272 14.04 6.49 -7.66
C LEU A 272 14.39 7.29 -8.91
N LYS A 273 13.93 6.87 -10.10
CA LYS A 273 14.16 7.59 -11.36
C LYS A 273 13.58 9.00 -11.33
N ARG A 274 12.42 9.20 -10.71
CA ARG A 274 11.82 10.53 -10.51
C ARG A 274 12.63 11.39 -9.55
N LEU A 275 13.08 10.80 -8.45
CA LEU A 275 13.88 11.50 -7.45
C LEU A 275 15.21 11.99 -8.03
N ARG A 276 15.80 11.19 -8.94
CA ARG A 276 17.06 11.50 -9.64
C ARG A 276 16.88 12.41 -10.87
N ASP A 277 15.66 12.79 -11.24
CA ASP A 277 15.43 13.62 -12.44
C ASP A 277 16.04 15.02 -12.25
N PRO A 278 17.09 15.39 -13.03
CA PRO A 278 17.82 16.66 -12.88
C PRO A 278 16.92 17.91 -13.02
N LEU A 279 15.77 17.78 -13.68
CA LEU A 279 14.79 18.87 -13.83
C LEU A 279 13.89 19.04 -12.61
N GLN A 280 13.87 18.07 -11.68
CA GLN A 280 12.98 18.02 -10.52
C GLN A 280 13.72 18.04 -9.17
N VAL A 281 15.06 18.04 -9.16
CA VAL A 281 15.91 17.93 -7.94
C VAL A 281 15.62 19.00 -6.89
N HIS A 282 14.96 20.11 -7.25
CA HIS A 282 14.61 21.20 -6.33
C HIS A 282 13.10 21.53 -6.29
N LEU A 283 12.27 20.72 -6.94
CA LEU A 283 10.83 20.88 -6.94
C LEU A 283 10.21 19.85 -5.97
N PRO A 284 9.15 20.21 -5.23
CA PRO A 284 8.40 19.23 -4.45
C PRO A 284 7.90 18.13 -5.39
N LEU A 285 8.18 16.87 -5.02
CA LEU A 285 7.75 15.69 -5.78
C LEU A 285 6.24 15.81 -6.07
N ARG A 286 5.86 15.86 -7.36
CA ARG A 286 4.45 15.78 -7.74
C ARG A 286 3.92 14.43 -7.28
N GLN A 287 3.02 14.44 -6.29
CA GLN A 287 2.22 13.27 -5.98
C GLN A 287 1.43 12.91 -7.25
N ILE A 288 1.58 11.66 -7.70
CA ILE A 288 0.65 11.13 -8.70
C ILE A 288 -0.70 11.14 -8.00
N GLY A 289 -1.64 11.98 -8.44
CA GLY A 289 -3.03 11.75 -8.11
C GLY A 289 -3.37 10.35 -8.62
N GLU A 290 -3.82 9.47 -7.73
CA GLU A 290 -4.52 8.26 -8.11
C GLU A 290 -5.54 8.67 -9.16
N LYS A 291 -5.28 8.30 -10.42
CA LYS A 291 -6.27 8.41 -11.47
C LYS A 291 -7.24 7.27 -11.20
N ASP A 292 -8.44 7.64 -10.75
CA ASP A 292 -9.65 6.84 -10.89
C ASP A 292 -9.79 6.28 -12.31
#